data_AF-A0A6G3ZY32-F1
#
_entry.id   AF-A0A6G3ZY32-F1
#
_cell.length_a   1.000
_cell.length_b   1.000
_cell.length_c   1.000
_cell.angle_alpha   90.00
_cell.angle_beta   90.00
_cell.angle_gamma   90.00
#
_symmetry.space_group_name_H-M   'P 1'
#
loop_
_entity.id
_entity.type
_entity.pdbx_description
1 polymer ?
#
loop_
_entity_poly.entity_id
_entity_poly.type
_entity_poly.pdbx_seq_one_letter_code
_entity_poly.pdbx_strand_id
1 'polypeptide(L)'
;MKKTMIKRYMPVTILAALLVTILDEIGYSLHWFEITVSIIPWGYITNISFVYGIFAVGTMWIFRFTFGKFWFYFLTNLLIDAILIFPLGRWFERINFYKPVYLEKWQLLLITTAMALILYVYQLWQESIFKTSREENRYAFNKDIEFTAFTKKKSKT
;
A
#
# COMPACT_ATOMS: atom_id res chain seq x y z
N MET A 1 -15.82 0.76 5.13
CA MET A 1 -15.09 -0.32 4.43
C MET A 1 -15.27 -1.63 5.21
N LYS A 2 -15.56 -2.77 4.56
CA LYS A 2 -15.79 -4.05 5.27
C LYS A 2 -14.49 -4.57 5.92
N LYS A 3 -14.57 -5.15 7.13
CA LYS A 3 -13.41 -5.66 7.89
C LYS A 3 -12.53 -6.64 7.09
N THR A 4 -13.13 -7.46 6.24
CA THR A 4 -12.42 -8.42 5.37
C THR A 4 -11.55 -7.74 4.33
N MET A 5 -11.99 -6.60 3.79
CA MET A 5 -11.21 -5.81 2.82
C MET A 5 -10.04 -5.11 3.50
N ILE A 6 -10.24 -4.61 4.73
CA ILE A 6 -9.18 -4.01 5.52
C ILE A 6 -8.07 -5.04 5.78
N LYS A 7 -8.41 -6.23 6.26
CA LYS A 7 -7.44 -7.32 6.49
C LYS A 7 -6.69 -7.72 5.22
N ARG A 8 -7.36 -7.65 4.06
CA ARG A 8 -6.76 -8.02 2.77
C ARG A 8 -5.73 -7.00 2.27
N TYR A 9 -5.97 -5.71 2.43
CA TYR A 9 -5.10 -4.65 1.89
C TYR A 9 -4.24 -3.95 2.93
N MET A 10 -4.42 -4.25 4.22
CA MET A 10 -3.60 -3.70 5.30
C MET A 10 -2.10 -3.99 5.12
N PRO A 11 -1.65 -5.24 4.80
CA PRO A 11 -0.22 -5.51 4.70
C PRO A 11 0.47 -4.74 3.56
N VAL A 12 -0.13 -4.65 2.37
CA VAL A 12 0.43 -3.82 1.28
C VAL A 12 0.43 -2.34 1.63
N THR A 13 -0.56 -1.86 2.37
CA THR A 13 -0.63 -0.46 2.81
C THR A 13 0.48 -0.14 3.82
N ILE A 14 0.75 -1.05 4.76
CA ILE A 14 1.86 -0.91 5.73
C ILE A 14 3.20 -0.92 4.99
N LEU A 15 3.38 -1.84 4.03
CA LEU A 15 4.58 -1.87 3.20
C LEU A 15 4.76 -0.57 2.42
N ALA A 16 3.69 -0.03 1.84
CA ALA A 16 3.73 1.24 1.12
C ALA A 16 4.16 2.40 2.03
N ALA A 17 3.59 2.50 3.23
CA ALA A 17 3.97 3.52 4.21
C ALA A 17 5.44 3.39 4.64
N LEU A 18 5.93 2.14 4.82
CA LEU A 18 7.33 1.88 5.13
C LEU A 18 8.26 2.29 3.98
N LEU A 19 7.92 1.92 2.73
CA LEU A 19 8.72 2.29 1.56
C LEU A 19 8.78 3.80 1.38
N VAL A 20 7.68 4.52 1.59
CA VAL A 20 7.68 5.99 1.55
C VAL A 20 8.51 6.58 2.69
N THR A 21 8.42 6.03 3.90
CA THR A 21 9.27 6.49 5.02
C THR A 21 10.76 6.31 4.68
N ILE A 22 11.15 5.15 4.13
CA ILE A 22 12.53 4.91 3.68
C ILE A 22 12.93 5.90 2.57
N LEU A 23 12.03 6.19 1.63
CA LEU A 23 12.26 7.15 0.56
C LEU A 23 12.50 8.55 1.13
N ASP A 24 11.72 8.96 2.14
CA ASP A 24 11.85 10.25 2.80
C ASP A 24 13.19 10.37 3.53
N GLU A 25 13.62 9.32 4.22
CA GLU A 25 14.95 9.25 4.88
C GLU A 25 16.10 9.35 3.86
N ILE A 26 16.00 8.64 2.72
CA ILE A 26 16.96 8.75 1.61
C ILE A 26 16.96 10.17 1.05
N GLY A 27 15.77 10.73 0.83
CA GLY A 27 15.59 12.09 0.33
C GLY A 27 16.21 13.14 1.23
N TYR A 28 16.07 12.98 2.54
CA TYR A 28 16.74 13.84 3.51
C TYR A 28 18.26 13.69 3.46
N SER A 29 18.78 12.45 3.47
CA SER A 29 20.23 12.19 3.42
C SER A 29 20.89 12.68 2.13
N LEU A 30 20.16 12.69 1.01
CA LEU A 30 20.64 13.17 -0.29
C LEU A 30 20.22 14.61 -0.59
N HIS A 31 19.61 15.31 0.38
CA HIS A 31 19.09 16.66 0.23
C HIS A 31 18.17 16.85 -0.98
N TRP A 32 17.31 15.88 -1.29
CA TRP A 32 16.35 15.99 -2.40
C TRP A 32 15.36 17.14 -2.20
N PHE A 33 14.96 17.37 -0.96
CA PHE A 33 14.04 18.42 -0.56
C PHE A 33 14.34 18.91 0.85
N GLU A 34 14.00 20.17 1.11
CA GLU A 34 14.05 20.78 2.44
C GLU A 34 12.63 21.02 2.95
N ILE A 35 12.29 20.41 4.09
CA ILE A 35 11.02 20.66 4.78
C ILE A 35 11.19 21.88 5.68
N THR A 36 10.46 22.94 5.38
CA THR A 36 10.55 24.24 6.09
C THR A 36 9.57 24.35 7.25
N VAL A 37 8.51 23.53 7.28
CA VAL A 37 7.48 23.55 8.32
C VAL A 37 7.19 22.13 8.81
N SER A 38 7.47 21.86 10.09
CA SER A 38 7.16 20.59 10.74
C SER A 38 6.17 20.79 11.90
N ILE A 39 5.07 20.03 11.90
CA ILE A 39 4.07 20.08 12.98
C ILE A 39 4.60 19.42 14.27
N ILE A 40 5.51 18.45 14.13
CA ILE A 40 6.10 17.66 15.22
C ILE A 40 7.63 17.80 15.14
N PRO A 41 8.39 17.84 16.26
CA PRO A 41 9.83 18.13 16.25
C PRO A 41 10.70 17.20 15.41
N TRP A 42 10.25 15.96 15.15
CA TRP A 42 10.95 14.97 14.30
C TRP A 42 10.29 14.80 12.92
N GLY A 43 9.27 15.58 12.60
CA GLY A 43 8.54 15.52 11.32
C GLY A 43 9.20 16.28 10.17
N TYR A 44 10.46 16.70 10.33
CA TYR A 44 11.24 17.40 9.29
C TYR A 44 11.91 16.47 8.28
N ILE A 45 11.89 15.15 8.54
CA ILE A 45 12.40 14.12 7.62
C ILE A 45 11.21 13.50 6.87
N THR A 46 10.33 12.82 7.62
CA THR A 46 9.11 12.20 7.09
C THR A 46 7.89 12.98 7.56
N ASN A 47 6.99 13.34 6.64
CA ASN A 47 5.70 13.91 7.01
C ASN A 47 4.76 12.81 7.54
N ILE A 48 4.86 12.52 8.83
CA ILE A 48 4.13 11.43 9.50
C ILE A 48 2.61 11.53 9.27
N SER A 49 2.05 12.74 9.38
CA SER A 49 0.61 12.96 9.19
C SER A 49 0.14 12.64 7.78
N PHE A 50 0.98 12.90 6.77
CA PHE A 50 0.69 12.54 5.39
C PHE A 50 0.83 11.03 5.16
N VAL A 51 1.99 10.46 5.47
CA VAL A 51 2.35 9.05 5.19
C VAL A 51 1.40 8.07 5.90
N TYR A 52 1.22 8.24 7.21
CA TYR A 52 0.40 7.34 8.01
C TYR A 52 -1.08 7.74 8.07
N GLY A 53 -1.43 8.87 7.47
CA GLY A 53 -2.80 9.36 7.36
C GLY A 53 -3.36 9.15 5.95
N ILE A 54 -3.46 10.25 5.20
CA ILE A 54 -4.16 10.27 3.91
C ILE A 54 -3.50 9.37 2.87
N PHE A 55 -2.16 9.26 2.85
CA PHE A 55 -1.45 8.40 1.93
C PHE A 55 -1.77 6.92 2.16
N ALA A 56 -1.72 6.45 3.42
CA ALA A 56 -2.08 5.08 3.77
C ALA A 56 -3.53 4.74 3.39
N VAL A 57 -4.47 5.64 3.71
CA VAL A 57 -5.89 5.46 3.34
C VAL A 57 -6.07 5.46 1.81
N GLY A 58 -5.42 6.38 1.10
CA GLY A 58 -5.44 6.49 -0.35
C GLY A 58 -4.90 5.23 -1.02
N THR A 59 -3.74 4.74 -0.56
CA THR A 59 -3.14 3.48 -1.03
C THR A 59 -4.11 2.32 -0.89
N MET A 60 -4.74 2.19 0.28
CA MET A 60 -5.72 1.13 0.52
C MET A 60 -6.92 1.22 -0.43
N TRP A 61 -7.40 2.43 -0.74
CA TRP A 61 -8.48 2.65 -1.70
C TRP A 61 -8.05 2.31 -3.13
N ILE A 62 -6.86 2.73 -3.57
CA ILE A 62 -6.33 2.40 -4.89
C ILE A 62 -6.34 0.88 -5.05
N PHE A 63 -5.71 0.13 -4.13
CA PHE A 63 -5.72 -1.32 -4.17
C PHE A 63 -7.14 -1.89 -4.11
N ARG A 64 -8.02 -1.35 -3.27
CA ARG A 64 -9.40 -1.82 -3.16
C ARG A 64 -10.17 -1.73 -4.48
N PHE A 65 -9.97 -0.66 -5.25
CA PHE A 65 -10.76 -0.41 -6.47
C PHE A 65 -10.10 -0.96 -7.74
N THR A 66 -8.78 -1.12 -7.75
CA THR A 66 -8.04 -1.43 -8.99
C THR A 66 -7.32 -2.78 -8.97
N PHE A 67 -7.12 -3.40 -7.79
CA PHE A 67 -6.40 -4.65 -7.68
C PHE A 67 -7.05 -5.79 -8.49
N GLY A 68 -6.22 -6.61 -9.13
CA GLY A 68 -6.63 -7.68 -10.03
C GLY A 68 -6.69 -7.27 -11.52
N LYS A 69 -6.60 -5.98 -11.82
CA LYS A 69 -6.50 -5.45 -13.20
C LYS A 69 -5.24 -4.59 -13.32
N PHE A 70 -4.13 -5.21 -13.72
CA PHE A 70 -2.81 -4.57 -13.70
C PHE A 70 -2.79 -3.18 -14.35
N TRP A 71 -3.24 -3.05 -15.60
CA TRP A 71 -3.25 -1.77 -16.31
C TRP A 71 -4.12 -0.71 -15.64
N PHE A 72 -5.25 -1.13 -15.05
CA PHE A 72 -6.14 -0.21 -14.34
C PHE A 72 -5.51 0.28 -13.03
N TYR A 73 -4.85 -0.62 -12.29
CA TYR A 73 -4.04 -0.26 -11.13
C TYR A 73 -2.90 0.69 -11.50
N PHE A 74 -2.09 0.30 -12.48
CA PHE A 74 -0.91 1.03 -12.89
C PHE A 74 -1.24 2.44 -13.33
N LEU A 75 -2.22 2.59 -14.24
CA LEU A 75 -2.62 3.90 -14.74
C LEU A 75 -3.26 4.76 -13.64
N THR A 76 -4.10 4.17 -12.79
CA THR A 76 -4.70 4.91 -11.66
C THR A 76 -3.63 5.41 -10.70
N ASN A 77 -2.65 4.57 -10.34
CA ASN A 77 -1.59 4.94 -9.41
C ASN A 77 -0.69 6.02 -10.02
N LEU A 78 -0.26 5.82 -11.28
CA LEU A 78 0.54 6.81 -12.02
C LEU A 78 -0.16 8.17 -12.12
N LEU A 79 -1.47 8.19 -12.41
CA LEU A 79 -2.25 9.43 -12.49
C LEU A 79 -2.36 10.12 -11.13
N ILE A 80 -2.63 9.37 -10.06
CA ILE A 80 -2.72 9.93 -8.71
C ILE A 80 -1.37 10.50 -8.29
N ASP A 81 -0.28 9.75 -8.48
CA ASP A 81 1.08 10.23 -8.18
C ASP A 81 1.43 11.48 -9.00
N ALA A 82 1.10 11.51 -10.29
CA ALA A 82 1.31 12.70 -11.11
C ALA A 82 0.53 13.92 -10.57
N ILE A 83 -0.71 13.73 -10.12
CA ILE A 83 -1.51 14.80 -9.49
C ILE A 83 -0.89 15.24 -8.14
N LEU A 84 -0.38 14.30 -7.34
CA LEU A 84 0.24 14.65 -6.06
C LEU A 84 1.57 15.40 -6.26
N ILE A 85 2.40 14.95 -7.20
CA ILE A 85 3.73 15.49 -7.43
C ILE A 85 3.69 16.83 -8.17
N PHE A 86 2.89 16.95 -9.24
CA PHE A 86 2.93 18.15 -10.08
C PHE A 86 2.02 19.28 -9.57
N PRO A 87 0.68 19.20 -9.62
CA PRO A 87 -0.17 20.30 -9.19
C PRO A 87 -0.14 20.50 -7.67
N LEU A 88 -0.29 19.43 -6.88
CA LEU A 88 -0.29 19.56 -5.42
C LEU A 88 1.11 19.90 -4.88
N GLY A 89 2.16 19.28 -5.44
CA GLY A 89 3.55 19.63 -5.13
C GLY A 89 3.88 21.11 -5.43
N ARG A 90 3.46 21.65 -6.58
CA ARG A 90 3.61 23.10 -6.86
C ARG A 90 2.85 23.98 -5.86
N TRP A 91 1.68 23.54 -5.40
CA TRP A 91 0.91 24.30 -4.43
C TRP A 91 1.64 24.38 -3.08
N PHE A 92 2.21 23.26 -2.62
CA PHE A 92 3.02 23.20 -1.40
C PHE A 92 4.31 24.03 -1.50
N GLU A 93 4.97 24.06 -2.66
CA GLU A 93 6.11 24.94 -2.91
C GLU A 93 5.73 26.43 -2.77
N ARG A 94 4.58 26.83 -3.33
CA ARG A 94 4.10 28.22 -3.26
C ARG A 94 3.85 28.70 -1.84
N ILE A 95 3.37 27.82 -0.96
CA ILE A 95 3.16 28.15 0.46
C ILE A 95 4.42 27.95 1.31
N ASN A 96 5.59 27.69 0.69
CA ASN A 96 6.86 27.40 1.34
C ASN A 96 6.75 26.27 2.38
N PHE A 97 6.05 25.17 2.04
CA PHE A 97 5.97 23.99 2.90
C PHE A 97 7.16 23.05 2.70
N TYR A 98 7.60 22.89 1.45
CA TYR A 98 8.85 22.22 1.10
C TYR A 98 9.50 22.92 -0.10
N LYS A 99 10.82 22.78 -0.24
CA LYS A 99 11.57 23.25 -1.41
C LYS A 99 12.30 22.06 -2.06
N PRO A 100 12.06 21.74 -3.34
CA PRO A 100 12.88 20.78 -4.05
C PRO A 100 14.29 21.38 -4.25
N VAL A 101 15.33 20.59 -4.02
CA VAL A 101 16.72 21.03 -4.16
C VAL A 101 17.40 20.25 -5.29
N TYR A 102 17.61 18.94 -5.11
CA TYR A 102 18.35 18.12 -6.08
C TYR A 102 17.52 17.13 -6.88
N LEU A 103 16.28 16.83 -6.46
CA LEU A 103 15.44 15.85 -7.15
C LEU A 103 14.38 16.55 -8.01
N GLU A 104 14.39 16.26 -9.31
CA GLU A 104 13.36 16.77 -10.22
C GLU A 104 12.05 15.98 -10.08
N LYS A 105 10.91 16.65 -10.31
CA LYS A 105 9.58 16.05 -10.13
C LYS A 105 9.34 14.80 -10.99
N TRP A 106 9.90 14.74 -12.19
CA TRP A 106 9.79 13.56 -13.05
C TRP A 106 10.61 12.37 -12.52
N GLN A 107 11.75 12.62 -11.86
CA GLN A 107 12.54 11.57 -11.20
C GLN A 107 11.75 11.00 -10.03
N LEU A 108 11.12 11.86 -9.23
CA LEU A 108 10.23 11.44 -8.16
C LEU A 108 9.07 10.57 -8.69
N LEU A 109 8.45 10.97 -9.80
CA LEU A 109 7.38 10.17 -10.43
C LEU A 109 7.87 8.79 -10.87
N LEU A 110 9.09 8.68 -11.42
CA LEU A 110 9.67 7.39 -11.80
C LEU A 110 9.90 6.50 -10.57
N ILE A 111 10.39 7.07 -9.47
CA ILE A 111 10.62 6.33 -8.22
C ILE A 111 9.30 5.82 -7.64
N THR A 112 8.28 6.68 -7.52
CA THR A 112 6.97 6.26 -6.99
C THR A 112 6.29 5.24 -7.91
N THR A 113 6.45 5.37 -9.23
CA THR A 113 5.99 4.38 -10.21
C THR A 113 6.68 3.03 -10.02
N ALA A 114 7.99 3.00 -9.77
CA ALA A 114 8.70 1.77 -9.48
C ALA A 114 8.21 1.13 -8.17
N MET A 115 7.98 1.93 -7.12
CA MET A 115 7.38 1.45 -5.86
C MET A 115 5.97 0.88 -6.09
N ALA A 116 5.14 1.52 -6.92
CA ALA A 116 3.82 1.02 -7.28
C ALA A 116 3.88 -0.39 -7.90
N LEU A 117 4.86 -0.64 -8.77
CA LEU A 117 5.07 -1.96 -9.35
C LEU A 117 5.46 -2.99 -8.29
N ILE A 118 6.39 -2.64 -7.39
CA ILE A 118 6.80 -3.50 -6.26
C ILE A 118 5.60 -3.85 -5.39
N LEU A 119 4.78 -2.85 -5.03
CA LEU A 119 3.58 -3.04 -4.21
C LEU A 119 2.53 -3.91 -4.90
N TYR A 120 2.37 -3.80 -6.22
CA TYR A 120 1.47 -4.67 -6.96
C TYR A 120 1.92 -6.13 -6.94
N VAL A 121 3.21 -6.37 -7.17
CA VAL A 121 3.80 -7.72 -7.09
C VAL A 121 3.67 -8.28 -5.68
N TYR A 122 3.92 -7.47 -4.65
CA TYR A 122 3.73 -7.87 -3.26
C TYR A 122 2.27 -8.27 -2.97
N GLN A 123 1.30 -7.48 -3.45
CA GLN A 123 -0.12 -7.81 -3.26
C GLN A 123 -0.53 -9.08 -4.01
N LEU A 124 0.05 -9.37 -5.19
CA LEU A 124 -0.17 -10.64 -5.88
C LEU A 124 0.34 -11.83 -5.06
N TRP A 125 1.54 -11.71 -4.50
CA TRP A 125 2.11 -12.72 -3.60
C TRP A 125 1.22 -12.91 -2.35
N GLN A 126 0.79 -11.82 -1.73
CA GLN A 126 -0.10 -11.87 -0.56
C GLN A 126 -1.44 -12.55 -0.87
N GLU A 127 -2.01 -12.29 -2.05
CA GLU A 127 -3.26 -12.94 -2.47
C GLU A 127 -3.09 -14.45 -2.67
N SER A 128 -1.92 -14.89 -3.14
CA SER A 128 -1.64 -16.32 -3.30
C SER A 128 -1.70 -17.06 -1.96
N ILE A 129 -1.11 -16.49 -0.91
CA ILE A 129 -1.14 -17.04 0.46
C ILE A 129 -2.57 -17.13 1.00
N PHE A 130 -3.40 -16.10 0.76
CA PHE A 130 -4.80 -16.13 1.18
C PHE A 130 -5.68 -17.11 0.38
N LYS A 131 -5.29 -17.48 -0.83
CA LYS A 131 -5.99 -18.52 -1.60
C LYS A 131 -5.65 -19.89 -1.06
N THR A 132 -4.36 -20.19 -0.91
CA THR A 132 -3.87 -21.46 -0.34
C THR A 132 -4.49 -21.75 1.03
N SER A 133 -4.45 -20.78 1.95
CA SER A 133 -5.05 -20.94 3.28
C SER A 133 -6.57 -21.16 3.25
N ARG A 134 -7.30 -20.57 2.30
CA ARG A 134 -8.75 -20.82 2.15
C ARG A 134 -9.04 -22.22 1.62
N GLU A 135 -8.21 -22.70 0.70
CA GLU A 135 -8.31 -24.05 0.16
C GLU A 135 -8.04 -25.09 1.26
N GLU A 136 -6.94 -24.97 1.99
CA GLU A 136 -6.60 -25.84 3.13
C GLU A 136 -7.72 -25.90 4.18
N ASN A 137 -8.26 -24.76 4.59
CA ASN A 137 -9.38 -24.71 5.53
C ASN A 137 -10.64 -25.42 5.00
N ARG A 138 -10.92 -25.29 3.70
CA ARG A 138 -12.06 -25.97 3.07
C ARG A 138 -11.84 -27.48 3.00
N TYR A 139 -10.63 -27.94 2.69
CA TYR A 139 -10.28 -29.37 2.71
C TYR A 139 -10.42 -29.96 4.12
N ALA A 140 -9.91 -29.27 5.15
CA ALA A 140 -10.04 -29.70 6.54
C ALA A 140 -11.51 -29.82 6.97
N PHE A 141 -12.32 -28.79 6.69
CA PHE A 141 -13.75 -28.80 7.01
C PHE A 141 -14.53 -29.92 6.32
N ASN A 142 -14.27 -30.17 5.02
CA ASN A 142 -14.92 -31.27 4.30
C ASN A 142 -14.54 -32.64 4.87
N LYS A 143 -13.27 -32.82 5.24
CA LYS A 143 -12.78 -34.06 5.87
C LYS A 143 -13.45 -34.33 7.21
N ASP A 144 -13.66 -33.29 8.01
CA ASP A 144 -14.37 -33.40 9.30
C ASP A 144 -15.83 -33.81 9.12
N ILE A 145 -16.50 -33.28 8.09
CA ILE A 145 -17.88 -33.68 7.72
C ILE A 145 -17.92 -35.16 7.32
N GLU A 146 -17.01 -35.61 6.45
CA GLU A 146 -16.94 -37.01 6.01
C GLU A 146 -16.67 -37.96 7.18
N PHE A 147 -15.74 -37.61 8.07
CA PHE A 147 -15.44 -38.39 9.27
C PHE A 147 -16.65 -38.47 10.22
N THR A 148 -17.35 -37.36 10.44
CA THR A 148 -18.57 -37.31 11.27
C THR A 148 -19.71 -38.13 10.66
N ALA A 149 -19.87 -38.10 9.33
CA ALA A 149 -20.85 -38.91 8.62
C ALA A 149 -20.52 -40.42 8.71
N PHE A 150 -19.25 -40.79 8.57
CA PHE A 150 -18.78 -42.17 8.68
C PHE A 150 -19.01 -42.76 10.08
N THR A 151 -18.63 -42.02 11.13
CA THR A 151 -18.81 -42.45 12.52
C THR A 151 -20.29 -42.62 12.88
N LYS A 152 -21.16 -41.71 12.44
CA LYS A 152 -22.62 -41.80 12.64
C LYS A 152 -23.27 -42.95 11.88
N LYS A 153 -22.73 -43.34 10.72
CA LYS A 153 -23.19 -44.52 9.97
C LYS A 153 -22.81 -45.80 10.72
N LYS A 154 -21.58 -45.89 11.23
CA LYS A 154 -21.07 -47.05 11.97
C LYS A 154 -21.82 -47.28 13.29
N SER A 155 -22.22 -46.21 13.99
CA SER A 155 -22.96 -46.33 15.26
C SER A 155 -24.42 -46.79 15.11
N LYS A 156 -24.96 -46.88 13.89
CA LYS A 156 -26.33 -47.32 13.59
C LYS A 156 -26.42 -48.76 13.07
N THR A 157 -25.28 -49.45 12.99
CA THR A 157 -25.13 -50.86 12.61
C THR A 157 -24.63 -51.63 13.82
#